data_AF-A0A8B5X355-F1
#
_entry.id   AF-A0A8B5X355-F1
#
_cell.length_a   1.000
_cell.length_b   1.000
_cell.length_c   1.000
_cell.angle_alpha   90.00
_cell.angle_beta   90.00
_cell.angle_gamma   90.00
#
_symmetry.space_group_name_H-M   'P 1'
#
loop_
_entity.id
_entity.type
_entity.pdbx_description
1 polymer ?
#
loop_
_entity_poly.entity_id
_entity_poly.type
_entity_poly.pdbx_seq_one_letter_code
_entity_poly.pdbx_strand_id
1 'polypeptide(L)'
;MSDNKQWRFDALDSWFFREARAFDTSGGNELVSLFPPPARTVAGAVRTLIGEMHEVDWERFALEGESADLKRMIGVGDDLGQVNMTGPYPLWEGKRLYPVPLHLLAQDRQYVFLKPGEPVDCDLSLDSPRPRGEGCDLSLDSPLPLGEGLG
;
A
#
# COMPACT_ATOMS: atom_id res chain seq x y z
N MET A 1 -28.37 -7.64 -0.64
CA MET A 1 -27.19 -8.51 -0.49
C MET A 1 -26.32 -8.25 -1.71
N SER A 2 -25.22 -7.53 -1.55
CA SER A 2 -24.30 -7.25 -2.67
C SER A 2 -23.53 -8.53 -2.98
N ASP A 3 -23.68 -9.02 -4.20
CA ASP A 3 -23.05 -10.24 -4.69
C ASP A 3 -21.56 -9.96 -4.96
N ASN A 4 -20.77 -9.89 -3.88
CA ASN A 4 -19.36 -9.53 -3.94
C ASN A 4 -18.55 -10.71 -4.47
N LYS A 5 -18.29 -10.70 -5.78
CA LYS A 5 -17.34 -11.64 -6.40
C LYS A 5 -15.92 -11.32 -5.96
N GLN A 6 -15.19 -12.34 -5.52
CA GLN A 6 -13.78 -12.23 -5.16
C GLN A 6 -12.95 -12.93 -6.22
N TRP A 7 -11.92 -12.24 -6.71
CA TRP A 7 -10.88 -12.83 -7.55
C TRP A 7 -9.60 -13.02 -6.74
N ARG A 8 -8.91 -14.13 -6.97
CA ARG A 8 -7.60 -14.43 -6.38
C ARG A 8 -6.59 -14.51 -7.51
N PHE A 9 -5.47 -13.83 -7.31
CA PHE A 9 -4.32 -13.87 -8.20
C PHE A 9 -3.23 -14.66 -7.48
N ASP A 10 -2.78 -15.75 -8.09
CA ASP A 10 -1.71 -16.59 -7.57
C ASP A 10 -0.47 -16.36 -8.45
N ALA A 11 0.67 -16.05 -7.83
CA ALA A 11 1.92 -15.88 -8.55
C ALA A 11 2.46 -17.25 -8.99
N LEU A 12 2.85 -17.37 -10.27
CA LEU A 12 3.50 -18.59 -10.78
C LEU A 12 4.96 -18.70 -10.31
N ASP A 13 5.61 -17.55 -10.13
CA ASP A 13 6.96 -17.42 -9.60
C ASP A 13 6.98 -16.18 -8.68
N SER A 14 7.72 -15.13 -9.04
CA SER A 14 7.86 -13.91 -8.25
C SER A 14 7.18 -12.73 -8.94
N TRP A 15 6.53 -11.86 -8.17
CA TRP A 15 5.96 -10.60 -8.68
C TRP A 15 6.85 -9.43 -8.33
N PHE A 16 6.99 -8.51 -9.29
CA PHE A 16 7.77 -7.30 -9.15
C PHE A 16 6.91 -6.08 -9.48
N PHE A 17 6.77 -5.16 -8.52
CA PHE A 17 6.03 -3.90 -8.70
C PHE A 17 7.00 -2.72 -8.57
N ARG A 18 7.23 -2.00 -9.66
CA ARG A 18 8.22 -0.92 -9.73
C ARG A 18 7.74 0.35 -9.03
N GLU A 19 8.61 1.00 -8.27
CA GLU A 19 8.38 2.37 -7.78
C GLU A 19 8.48 3.39 -8.93
N ALA A 20 7.76 4.52 -8.83
CA ALA A 20 7.73 5.57 -9.84
C ALA A 20 9.03 6.41 -9.94
N ARG A 21 10.15 5.95 -9.38
CA ARG A 21 11.43 6.68 -9.44
C ARG A 21 12.08 6.55 -10.83
N ALA A 22 12.69 7.64 -11.28
CA ALA A 22 13.47 7.68 -12.50
C ALA A 22 14.73 6.81 -12.34
N PHE A 23 15.00 6.01 -13.36
CA PHE A 23 16.18 5.15 -13.42
C PHE A 23 17.36 6.01 -13.85
N ASP A 24 18.37 6.16 -12.99
CA ASP A 24 19.66 6.66 -13.43
C ASP A 24 20.62 5.46 -13.57
N THR A 25 21.16 5.27 -14.76
CA THR A 25 22.14 4.24 -15.14
C THR A 25 23.44 4.27 -14.32
N SER A 26 23.62 5.27 -13.44
CA SER A 26 24.90 5.56 -12.78
C SER A 26 24.89 5.52 -11.25
N GLY A 27 23.78 5.17 -10.60
CA GLY A 27 23.70 5.06 -9.14
C GLY A 27 23.12 3.72 -8.71
N GLY A 28 23.82 3.01 -7.82
CA GLY A 28 23.44 1.71 -7.25
C GLY A 28 22.17 1.75 -6.39
N ASN A 29 21.04 2.13 -6.97
CA ASN A 29 19.75 2.10 -6.34
C ASN A 29 19.18 0.69 -6.52
N GLU A 30 19.18 -0.08 -5.43
CA GLU A 30 18.62 -1.43 -5.41
C GLU A 30 17.16 -1.40 -5.87
N LEU A 31 16.80 -2.30 -6.78
CA LEU A 31 15.44 -2.40 -7.31
C LEU A 31 14.51 -2.90 -6.20
N VAL A 32 13.82 -1.98 -5.53
CA VAL A 32 12.83 -2.31 -4.50
C VAL A 32 11.48 -2.56 -5.15
N SER A 33 10.91 -3.74 -4.89
CA SER A 33 9.52 -4.02 -5.25
C SER A 33 8.57 -3.42 -4.21
N LEU A 34 7.50 -2.79 -4.67
CA LEU A 34 6.43 -2.31 -3.81
C LEU A 34 5.52 -3.46 -3.37
N PHE A 35 5.35 -3.60 -2.05
CA PHE A 35 4.40 -4.54 -1.45
C PHE A 35 3.65 -3.87 -0.29
N PRO A 36 2.31 -3.98 -0.19
CA PRO A 36 1.38 -4.69 -1.08
C PRO A 36 1.34 -4.15 -2.53
N PRO A 37 0.88 -4.95 -3.52
CA PRO A 37 0.77 -4.51 -4.90
C PRO A 37 -0.11 -3.25 -5.03
N PRO A 38 0.28 -2.27 -5.86
CA PRO A 38 -0.55 -1.08 -6.08
C PRO A 38 -1.91 -1.44 -6.69
N ALA A 39 -2.98 -0.89 -6.13
CA ALA A 39 -4.34 -1.16 -6.59
C ALA A 39 -4.57 -0.80 -8.06
N ARG A 40 -3.97 0.31 -8.50
CA ARG A 40 -4.03 0.76 -9.89
C ARG A 40 -3.40 -0.24 -10.86
N THR A 41 -2.31 -0.90 -10.48
CA THR A 41 -1.64 -1.90 -11.34
C THR A 41 -2.49 -3.15 -11.51
N VAL A 42 -3.07 -3.66 -10.42
CA VAL A 42 -3.97 -4.83 -10.49
C VAL A 42 -5.24 -4.49 -11.27
N ALA A 43 -5.82 -3.30 -11.06
CA ALA A 43 -6.96 -2.82 -11.83
C ALA A 43 -6.65 -2.72 -13.33
N GLY A 44 -5.49 -2.16 -13.68
CA GLY A 44 -5.03 -2.09 -15.07
C GLY A 44 -4.93 -3.47 -15.71
N ALA A 45 -4.30 -4.44 -15.04
CA ALA A 45 -4.18 -5.80 -15.55
C ALA A 45 -5.54 -6.46 -15.82
N VAL A 46 -6.51 -6.29 -14.90
CA VAL A 46 -7.88 -6.81 -15.08
C VAL A 46 -8.58 -6.13 -16.26
N ARG A 47 -8.44 -4.81 -16.39
CA ARG A 47 -9.04 -4.04 -17.50
C ARG A 47 -8.48 -4.45 -18.84
N THR A 48 -7.15 -4.62 -18.92
CA THR A 48 -6.49 -5.13 -20.12
C THR A 48 -7.01 -6.51 -20.47
N LEU A 49 -7.09 -7.43 -19.49
CA LEU A 49 -7.63 -8.77 -19.72
C LEU A 49 -9.08 -8.74 -20.26
N ILE A 50 -9.95 -7.89 -19.71
CA ILE A 50 -11.33 -7.73 -20.22
C ILE A 50 -11.29 -7.22 -21.67
N GLY A 51 -10.46 -6.23 -21.98
CA GLY A 51 -10.29 -5.75 -23.36
C GLY A 51 -9.82 -6.84 -24.32
N GLU A 52 -8.84 -7.65 -23.94
CA GLU A 52 -8.37 -8.79 -24.73
C GLU A 52 -9.48 -9.82 -24.96
N MET A 53 -10.30 -10.13 -23.94
CA MET A 53 -11.45 -11.03 -24.07
C MET A 53 -12.53 -10.50 -25.04
N HIS A 54 -12.55 -9.18 -25.25
CA HIS A 54 -13.42 -8.51 -26.22
C HIS A 54 -12.74 -8.25 -27.57
N GLU A 55 -11.55 -8.83 -27.81
CA GLU A 55 -10.77 -8.69 -29.05
C GLU A 55 -10.54 -7.23 -29.45
N VAL A 56 -10.29 -6.37 -28.44
CA VAL A 56 -10.16 -4.94 -28.68
C VAL A 56 -8.91 -4.62 -29.49
N ASP A 57 -9.07 -3.78 -30.52
CA ASP A 57 -7.97 -3.10 -31.16
C ASP A 57 -7.54 -1.90 -30.28
N TRP A 58 -6.43 -2.04 -29.56
CA TRP A 58 -5.93 -1.04 -28.61
C TRP A 58 -5.54 0.29 -29.28
N GLU A 59 -5.07 0.25 -30.53
CA GLU A 59 -4.73 1.47 -31.27
C GLU A 59 -5.98 2.28 -31.57
N ARG A 60 -7.05 1.60 -31.99
CA ARG A 60 -8.35 2.23 -32.25
C ARG A 60 -9.10 2.56 -30.97
N PHE A 61 -8.90 1.79 -29.90
CA PHE A 61 -9.49 2.06 -28.60
C PHE A 61 -9.05 3.42 -28.04
N ALA A 62 -7.83 3.88 -28.33
CA ALA A 62 -7.38 5.20 -27.91
C ALA A 62 -8.07 6.37 -28.64
N LEU A 63 -8.67 6.12 -29.82
CA LEU A 63 -9.30 7.15 -30.63
C LEU A 63 -10.68 7.56 -30.10
N GLU A 64 -11.01 8.84 -30.16
CA GLU A 64 -12.33 9.35 -29.78
C GLU A 64 -13.44 8.77 -30.69
N GLY A 65 -14.55 8.33 -30.09
CA GLY A 65 -15.71 7.79 -30.81
C GLY A 65 -15.71 6.27 -31.06
N GLU A 66 -14.56 5.60 -30.94
CA GLU A 66 -14.46 4.15 -31.09
C GLU A 66 -14.67 3.40 -29.76
N SER A 67 -15.19 2.18 -29.82
CA SER A 67 -15.32 1.25 -28.69
C SER A 67 -16.06 1.82 -27.46
N ALA A 68 -17.08 2.68 -27.69
CA ALA A 68 -17.80 3.39 -26.63
C ALA A 68 -18.38 2.47 -25.54
N ASP A 69 -18.86 1.29 -25.91
CA ASP A 69 -19.40 0.31 -24.97
C ASP A 69 -18.32 -0.27 -24.06
N LEU A 70 -17.18 -0.65 -24.64
CA LEU A 70 -16.05 -1.17 -23.89
C LEU A 70 -15.44 -0.08 -23.00
N LYS A 71 -15.29 1.14 -23.50
CA LYS A 71 -14.82 2.30 -22.72
C LYS A 71 -15.72 2.59 -21.51
N ARG A 72 -17.03 2.47 -21.67
CA ARG A 72 -17.97 2.62 -20.55
C ARG A 72 -17.78 1.50 -19.52
N MET A 73 -17.51 0.29 -19.96
CA MET A 73 -17.31 -0.86 -19.08
C MET A 73 -15.98 -0.77 -18.33
N ILE A 74 -14.86 -0.76 -19.05
CA ILE A 74 -13.51 -0.85 -18.50
C ILE A 74 -12.82 0.49 -18.28
N GLY A 75 -13.43 1.63 -18.64
CA GLY A 75 -12.88 2.98 -18.52
C GLY A 75 -11.69 3.32 -19.42
N VAL A 76 -11.23 4.57 -19.37
CA VAL A 76 -10.09 5.10 -20.16
C VAL A 76 -9.23 6.01 -19.30
N GLY A 77 -7.91 5.80 -19.28
CA GLY A 77 -7.00 6.61 -18.47
C GLY A 77 -7.33 6.52 -16.97
N ASP A 78 -7.58 7.66 -16.34
CA ASP A 78 -7.98 7.75 -14.93
C ASP A 78 -9.49 7.48 -14.70
N ASP A 79 -10.32 7.42 -15.74
CA ASP A 79 -11.73 7.04 -15.61
C ASP A 79 -11.82 5.55 -15.29
N LEU A 80 -12.51 5.20 -14.20
CA LEU A 80 -12.71 3.84 -13.71
C LEU A 80 -13.82 3.07 -14.47
N GLY A 81 -14.65 3.75 -15.26
CA GLY A 81 -15.79 3.14 -15.94
C GLY A 81 -16.77 2.52 -14.94
N GLN A 82 -17.34 1.36 -15.28
CA GLN A 82 -18.29 0.64 -14.42
C GLN A 82 -17.62 -0.38 -13.48
N VAL A 83 -16.36 -0.73 -13.73
CA VAL A 83 -15.62 -1.72 -12.94
C VAL A 83 -15.16 -1.09 -11.63
N ASN A 84 -15.85 -1.43 -10.54
CA ASN A 84 -15.45 -1.07 -9.19
C ASN A 84 -14.73 -2.24 -8.53
N MET A 85 -13.45 -2.06 -8.21
CA MET A 85 -12.67 -3.08 -7.51
C MET A 85 -12.23 -2.56 -6.14
N THR A 86 -12.17 -3.47 -5.17
CA THR A 86 -11.69 -3.18 -3.82
C THR A 86 -10.54 -4.12 -3.47
N GLY A 87 -9.43 -3.56 -2.98
CA GLY A 87 -8.18 -4.28 -2.74
C GLY A 87 -7.01 -3.62 -3.48
N PRO A 88 -5.93 -4.35 -3.77
CA PRO A 88 -5.68 -5.76 -3.48
C PRO A 88 -5.38 -6.00 -1.99
N TYR A 89 -5.70 -7.21 -1.54
CA TYR A 89 -5.39 -7.67 -0.19
C TYR A 89 -4.46 -8.88 -0.28
N PRO A 90 -3.30 -8.89 0.40
CA PRO A 90 -2.50 -10.09 0.51
C PRO A 90 -3.29 -11.21 1.21
N LEU A 91 -3.17 -12.44 0.72
CA LEU A 91 -3.72 -13.62 1.37
C LEU A 91 -2.58 -14.52 1.85
N TRP A 92 -2.64 -14.93 3.10
CA TRP A 92 -1.75 -15.93 3.69
C TRP A 92 -2.58 -17.03 4.34
N GLU A 93 -2.33 -18.30 4.00
CA GLU A 93 -3.09 -19.45 4.53
C GLU A 93 -4.61 -19.28 4.44
N GLY A 94 -5.10 -18.71 3.33
CA GLY A 94 -6.52 -18.46 3.11
C GLY A 94 -7.11 -17.27 3.89
N LYS A 95 -6.30 -16.57 4.70
CA LYS A 95 -6.72 -15.39 5.46
C LYS A 95 -6.24 -14.10 4.77
N ARG A 96 -7.14 -13.12 4.65
CA ARG A 96 -6.78 -11.78 4.17
C ARG A 96 -5.98 -11.06 5.23
N LEU A 97 -4.85 -10.50 4.83
CA LEU A 97 -4.02 -9.65 5.66
C LEU A 97 -4.34 -8.18 5.37
N TYR A 98 -4.26 -7.37 6.41
CA TYR A 98 -4.44 -5.93 6.34
C TYR A 98 -3.23 -5.25 6.95
N PRO A 99 -2.86 -4.04 6.49
CA PRO A 99 -1.82 -3.27 7.13
C PRO A 99 -2.20 -3.02 8.60
N VAL A 100 -1.21 -3.16 9.48
CA VAL A 100 -1.39 -2.85 10.90
C VAL A 100 -1.72 -1.37 11.05
N PRO A 101 -2.69 -0.99 11.89
CA PRO A 101 -2.99 0.42 12.13
C PRO A 101 -1.75 1.19 12.59
N LEU A 102 -1.49 2.36 12.00
CA LEU A 102 -0.28 3.16 12.26
C LEU A 102 -0.09 3.59 13.72
N HIS A 103 -1.16 3.61 14.50
CA HIS A 103 -1.15 3.98 15.91
C HIS A 103 -0.96 2.76 16.84
N LEU A 104 -0.71 1.56 16.31
CA LEU A 104 -0.34 0.39 17.10
C LEU A 104 1.19 0.34 17.25
N LEU A 105 1.68 0.46 18.48
CA LEU A 105 3.08 0.26 18.82
C LEU A 105 3.30 -1.18 19.28
N ALA A 106 4.41 -1.79 18.83
CA ALA A 106 4.82 -3.13 19.25
C ALA A 106 6.20 -3.08 19.93
N GLN A 107 6.32 -3.60 21.14
CA GLN A 107 7.58 -3.78 21.87
C GLN A 107 7.56 -5.14 22.58
N ASP A 108 8.58 -5.97 22.39
CA ASP A 108 8.72 -7.28 23.06
C ASP A 108 7.47 -8.17 23.02
N ARG A 109 6.78 -8.19 21.86
CA ARG A 109 5.50 -8.90 21.62
C ARG A 109 4.29 -8.35 22.40
N GLN A 110 4.44 -7.19 23.05
CA GLN A 110 3.34 -6.42 23.60
C GLN A 110 2.89 -5.38 22.57
N TYR A 111 1.58 -5.14 22.52
CA TYR A 111 0.97 -4.22 21.58
C TYR A 111 0.17 -3.16 22.35
N VAL A 112 0.41 -1.89 22.06
CA VAL A 112 -0.29 -0.76 22.69
C VAL A 112 -0.79 0.18 21.61
N PHE A 113 -2.05 0.58 21.72
CA PHE A 113 -2.58 1.66 20.88
C PHE A 113 -2.14 3.01 21.45
N LEU A 114 -1.39 3.76 20.65
CA LEU A 114 -1.04 5.14 20.92
C LEU A 114 -2.32 5.98 20.93
N LYS A 115 -2.46 6.78 21.99
CA LYS A 115 -3.50 7.80 22.07
C LYS A 115 -2.83 9.17 22.01
N PRO A 116 -3.48 10.17 21.42
CA PRO A 116 -3.07 11.56 21.61
C PRO A 116 -3.00 11.85 23.11
N GLY A 117 -1.88 12.39 23.58
CA GLY A 117 -1.72 12.89 24.94
C GLY A 117 -2.31 14.29 25.09
N GLU A 118 -2.06 14.90 26.24
CA GLU A 118 -2.49 16.28 26.49
C GLU A 118 -1.94 17.24 25.42
N PRO A 119 -2.74 18.22 24.97
CA PRO A 119 -2.28 19.31 24.12
C PRO A 119 -1.07 20.00 24.72
N VAL A 120 -0.09 20.31 23.87
CA VAL A 120 1.09 21.09 24.25
C VAL A 120 1.17 22.31 23.36
N ASP A 121 1.55 23.44 23.95
CA ASP A 121 1.78 24.67 23.19
C ASP A 121 3.08 24.50 22.38
N CYS A 122 2.96 24.49 21.05
CA CYS A 122 4.05 24.30 20.11
C CYS A 122 3.89 25.28 18.93
N ASP A 123 5.00 25.66 18.32
CA ASP A 123 5.10 26.56 17.16
C ASP A 123 4.37 26.06 15.90
N LEU A 124 3.99 24.78 15.88
CA LEU A 124 3.13 24.14 14.87
C LEU A 124 1.64 24.55 14.96
N SER A 125 1.33 25.65 15.64
CA SER A 125 0.00 26.19 15.97
C SER A 125 -0.79 25.35 16.97
N LEU A 126 -1.61 26.06 17.78
CA LEU A 126 -2.25 25.59 19.03
C LEU A 126 -2.88 24.20 18.91
N ASP A 127 -2.52 23.33 19.85
CA ASP A 127 -3.11 22.02 20.14
C ASP A 127 -2.70 20.83 19.26
N SER A 128 -1.39 20.59 19.06
CA SER A 128 -0.92 19.29 18.55
C SER A 128 -0.57 18.33 19.70
N PRO A 129 -1.37 17.28 19.97
CA PRO A 129 -1.13 16.35 21.06
C PRO A 129 0.04 15.39 20.76
N ARG A 130 0.94 15.19 21.73
CA ARG A 130 2.02 14.18 21.61
C ARG A 130 1.46 12.76 21.75
N PRO A 131 1.86 11.77 20.92
CA PRO A 131 1.44 10.39 21.11
C PRO A 131 1.98 9.86 22.45
N ARG A 132 1.10 9.33 23.30
CA ARG A 132 1.44 8.67 24.56
C ARG A 132 1.08 7.18 24.46
N GLY A 133 2.00 6.29 24.79
CA GLY A 133 1.72 4.88 25.01
C GLY A 133 1.34 4.66 26.47
N GLU A 134 0.16 4.11 26.76
CA GLU A 134 -0.15 3.64 28.12
C GLU A 134 0.49 2.26 28.30
N GLY A 135 1.51 2.16 29.16
CA GLY A 135 1.99 0.86 29.69
C GLY A 135 3.38 0.39 29.27
N CYS A 136 4.19 1.20 28.60
CA CYS A 136 5.63 0.93 28.46
C CYS A 136 6.41 2.14 28.98
N ASP A 137 7.01 2.00 30.16
CA ASP A 137 7.99 2.94 30.69
C ASP A 137 9.24 2.87 29.81
N LEU A 138 9.23 3.61 28.71
CA LEU A 138 10.41 3.89 27.91
C LEU A 138 11.19 4.99 28.61
N SER A 139 11.78 4.65 29.76
CA SER A 139 12.84 5.45 30.37
C SER A 139 14.05 5.41 29.43
N LEU A 140 14.10 6.38 28.52
CA LEU A 140 15.25 6.71 27.66
C LEU A 140 16.42 7.34 28.45
N ASP A 141 16.52 7.09 29.76
CA ASP A 141 17.59 7.57 30.62
C ASP A 141 18.22 6.39 31.37
N SER A 142 19.14 5.71 30.70
CA SER A 142 20.20 4.95 31.37
C SER A 142 21.41 4.96 30.42
N PRO A 143 22.46 5.74 30.70
CA PRO A 143 23.67 5.70 29.91
C PRO A 143 24.27 4.29 29.98
N LEU A 144 24.52 3.70 28.81
CA LEU A 144 25.31 2.49 28.65
C LEU A 144 26.63 2.69 29.43
N PRO A 145 27.00 1.78 30.35
CA PRO A 145 28.30 1.90 31.01
C PRO A 145 29.39 1.71 29.96
N LEU A 146 30.22 2.75 29.80
CA LEU A 146 31.51 2.70 29.14
C LEU A 146 32.33 1.59 29.81
N GLY A 147 32.58 0.52 29.08
CA GLY A 147 33.55 -0.49 29.47
C GLY A 147 34.96 0.09 29.35
N GLU A 148 35.49 0.60 30.46
CA GLU A 148 36.94 0.74 30.65
C GLU A 148 37.49 -0.60 31.14
N GLY A 149 38.57 -1.07 30.51
CA GLY A 149 39.17 -2.38 30.75
C GLY A 149 39.98 -2.48 32.05
N LEU A 150 40.27 -3.74 32.43
CA LEU A 150 41.58 -4.30 32.81
C LEU A 150 41.37 -5.53 33.70
N GLY A 151 41.92 -6.66 33.27
CA GLY A 151 41.93 -7.96 33.96
C GLY A 151 42.34 -9.06 32.99
#